data_AF-A0A3Q2NS32-F1
#
_entry.id   AF-A0A3Q2NS32-F1
#
_cell.length_a   1.000
_cell.length_b   1.000
_cell.length_c   1.000
_cell.angle_alpha   90.00
_cell.angle_beta   90.00
_cell.angle_gamma   90.00
#
_symmetry.space_group_name_H-M   'P 1'
#
loop_
_entity.id
_entity.type
_entity.pdbx_description
1 polymer ?
#
loop_
_entity_poly.entity_id
_entity_poly.type
_entity_poly.pdbx_seq_one_letter_code
_entity_poly.pdbx_strand_id
1 'polypeptide(L)'
;GSESDGSSPSPPSRKEAPTLMKTTNNQVLEVKSPVKQSKQDKNENLDYDKIVNLIEETGHFHITNTTFDFDLCSLDRSTVRKLQSYLETSGLS
;
A
#
# COMPACT_ATOMS: atom_id res chain seq x y z
N GLY A 1 18.82 16.10 48.63
CA GLY A 1 20.21 16.42 48.27
C GLY A 1 20.33 16.23 46.78
N SER A 2 20.66 17.28 46.06
CA SER A 2 20.94 17.25 44.62
C SER A 2 22.35 17.80 44.45
N GLU A 3 23.26 17.03 43.84
CA GLU A 3 24.60 17.52 43.47
C GLU A 3 25.22 16.72 42.31
N SER A 4 26.08 17.43 41.57
CA SER A 4 26.96 17.03 40.44
C SER A 4 26.30 17.15 39.06
N ASP A 5 26.44 18.23 38.27
CA ASP A 5 27.55 19.15 37.92
C ASP A 5 28.55 18.59 36.89
N GLY A 6 28.81 19.38 35.85
CA GLY A 6 29.61 19.02 34.67
C GLY A 6 29.33 19.91 33.44
N SER A 7 29.62 21.22 33.54
CA SER A 7 29.61 22.18 32.43
C SER A 7 31.00 22.39 31.81
N SER A 8 31.10 22.57 30.48
CA SER A 8 31.93 23.62 29.82
C SER A 8 32.02 23.51 28.27
N PRO A 9 32.39 24.60 27.53
CA PRO A 9 31.63 25.08 26.35
C PRO A 9 32.41 25.39 25.02
N SER A 10 31.64 25.61 23.92
CA SER A 10 31.75 26.54 22.73
C SER A 10 33.06 26.67 21.88
N PRO A 11 33.01 26.88 20.53
CA PRO A 11 32.51 28.13 19.89
C PRO A 11 31.76 27.98 18.54
N PRO A 12 31.15 29.09 18.02
CA PRO A 12 30.40 29.12 16.77
C PRO A 12 31.32 29.48 15.59
N SER A 13 31.27 28.73 14.48
CA SER A 13 31.90 29.15 13.22
C SER A 13 30.85 29.56 12.21
N ARG A 14 30.68 30.89 12.11
CA ARG A 14 29.98 31.58 11.02
C ARG A 14 30.78 31.48 9.71
N LYS A 15 30.03 31.70 8.61
CA LYS A 15 30.43 32.07 7.23
C LYS A 15 30.64 30.82 6.37
N GLU A 16 29.85 30.59 5.32
CA GLU A 16 29.74 31.49 4.17
C GLU A 16 28.39 31.37 3.43
N ALA A 17 28.07 32.39 2.64
CA ALA A 17 26.85 32.60 1.86
C ALA A 17 26.78 31.68 0.61
N PRO A 18 25.69 31.69 -0.17
CA PRO A 18 25.29 30.59 -1.07
C PRO A 18 26.19 30.50 -2.31
N THR A 19 26.67 29.30 -2.65
CA THR A 19 27.28 29.06 -3.96
C THR A 19 26.18 29.03 -5.02
N LEU A 20 25.95 30.20 -5.61
CA LEU A 20 25.15 30.43 -6.81
C LEU A 20 25.88 29.80 -8.00
N MET A 21 25.75 28.48 -8.18
CA MET A 21 26.20 27.84 -9.40
C MET A 21 25.15 28.06 -10.49
N LYS A 22 25.39 29.14 -11.22
CA LYS A 22 24.75 29.48 -12.48
C LYS A 22 25.25 28.50 -13.54
N THR A 23 24.66 27.30 -13.58
CA THR A 23 24.90 26.37 -14.69
C THR A 23 23.91 26.68 -15.79
N THR A 24 24.42 27.46 -16.74
CA THR A 24 24.13 27.48 -18.18
C THR A 24 23.11 26.47 -18.68
N ASN A 25 22.11 27.02 -19.38
CA ASN A 25 21.11 26.34 -20.22
C ASN A 25 21.60 25.02 -20.83
N ASN A 26 21.13 23.92 -20.26
CA ASN A 26 20.96 22.67 -20.98
C ASN A 26 19.45 22.39 -21.05
N GLN A 27 18.89 22.77 -22.20
CA GLN A 27 17.66 22.27 -22.80
C GLN A 27 17.62 20.73 -22.79
N VAL A 28 17.28 20.12 -21.65
CA VAL A 28 17.09 18.67 -21.51
C VAL A 28 15.61 18.39 -21.63
N LEU A 29 15.30 17.51 -22.59
CA LEU A 29 13.98 17.14 -23.08
C LEU A 29 12.94 17.04 -21.96
N GLU A 30 11.75 17.59 -22.22
CA GLU A 30 10.53 17.24 -21.52
C GLU A 30 10.34 15.71 -21.67
N VAL A 31 10.90 14.94 -20.75
CA VAL A 31 10.58 13.53 -20.62
C VAL A 31 9.19 13.52 -20.03
N LYS A 32 8.20 13.47 -20.92
CA LYS A 32 6.82 13.13 -20.57
C LYS A 32 6.91 11.95 -19.64
N SER A 33 6.67 12.20 -18.36
CA SER A 33 6.58 11.14 -17.38
C SER A 33 5.50 10.20 -17.93
N PRO A 34 5.76 8.91 -18.15
CA PRO A 34 4.67 7.98 -18.29
C PRO A 34 4.00 8.01 -16.92
N VAL A 35 2.97 8.83 -16.77
CA VAL A 35 1.95 8.58 -15.76
C VAL A 35 1.51 7.17 -16.11
N LYS A 36 1.97 6.20 -15.31
CA LYS A 36 1.36 4.89 -15.28
C LYS A 36 -0.06 5.16 -14.80
N GLN A 37 -0.96 5.48 -15.72
CA GLN A 37 -2.36 5.17 -15.58
C GLN A 37 -2.37 3.66 -15.42
N SER A 38 -2.30 3.22 -14.16
CA SER A 38 -2.80 1.92 -13.79
C SER A 38 -4.23 1.92 -14.27
N LYS A 39 -4.45 1.34 -15.45
CA LYS A 39 -5.77 0.84 -15.82
C LYS A 39 -6.08 -0.12 -14.69
N GLN A 40 -6.89 0.32 -13.73
CA GLN A 40 -7.45 -0.59 -12.76
C GLN A 40 -8.26 -1.55 -13.61
N ASP A 41 -7.69 -2.73 -13.85
CA ASP A 41 -8.29 -3.77 -14.65
C ASP A 41 -9.70 -4.00 -14.08
N LYS A 42 -10.72 -3.68 -14.89
CA LYS A 42 -12.12 -3.95 -14.55
C LYS A 42 -12.39 -5.45 -14.36
N ASN A 43 -11.41 -6.30 -14.64
CA ASN A 43 -11.45 -7.74 -14.43
C ASN A 43 -11.41 -8.12 -12.94
N GLU A 44 -10.73 -7.35 -12.10
CA GLU A 44 -10.58 -7.69 -10.66
C GLU A 44 -11.93 -7.76 -9.94
N ASN A 45 -12.93 -6.97 -10.38
CA ASN A 45 -14.24 -6.93 -9.73
C ASN A 45 -15.07 -8.20 -9.96
N LEU A 46 -14.86 -8.91 -11.08
CA LEU A 46 -15.62 -10.12 -11.41
C LEU A 46 -15.28 -11.31 -10.51
N ASP A 47 -14.13 -11.30 -9.85
CA ASP A 47 -13.72 -12.37 -8.95
C ASP A 47 -14.19 -12.12 -7.51
N TYR A 48 -14.34 -10.86 -7.10
CA TYR A 48 -14.93 -10.53 -5.79
C TYR A 48 -16.40 -10.96 -5.71
N ASP A 49 -17.21 -10.72 -6.75
CA ASP A 49 -18.63 -11.12 -6.74
C ASP A 49 -18.79 -12.64 -6.59
N LYS A 50 -17.93 -13.44 -7.24
CA LYS A 50 -17.95 -14.90 -7.10
C LYS A 50 -17.59 -15.35 -5.70
N ILE A 51 -16.61 -14.69 -5.09
CA ILE A 51 -16.20 -14.96 -3.71
C ILE A 51 -17.33 -14.58 -2.75
N VAL A 52 -17.92 -13.40 -2.89
CA VAL A 52 -19.03 -12.95 -2.04
C VAL A 52 -20.20 -13.92 -2.12
N ASN A 53 -20.65 -14.28 -3.33
CA ASN A 53 -21.74 -15.25 -3.50
C ASN A 53 -21.42 -16.61 -2.85
N LEU A 54 -20.19 -17.11 -3.04
CA LEU A 54 -19.75 -18.37 -2.45
C LEU A 54 -19.79 -18.32 -0.92
N ILE A 55 -19.31 -17.23 -0.31
CA ILE A 55 -19.33 -17.07 1.13
C ILE A 55 -20.75 -16.85 1.65
N GLU A 56 -21.60 -16.13 0.92
CA GLU A 56 -23.01 -15.90 1.26
C GLU A 56 -23.79 -17.22 1.37
N GLU A 57 -23.58 -18.16 0.44
CA GLU A 57 -24.20 -19.50 0.48
C GLU A 57 -23.88 -20.28 1.77
N THR A 58 -22.74 -19.98 2.42
CA THR A 58 -22.36 -20.65 3.67
C THR A 58 -23.06 -20.10 4.90
N GLY A 59 -23.51 -18.84 4.86
CA GLY A 59 -24.01 -18.12 6.05
C GLY A 59 -22.95 -17.82 7.12
N HIS A 60 -21.67 -18.12 6.89
CA HIS A 60 -20.57 -17.91 7.83
C HIS A 60 -19.83 -16.60 7.57
N PHE A 61 -20.56 -15.48 7.63
CA PHE A 61 -20.02 -14.14 7.39
C PHE A 61 -20.61 -13.11 8.35
N HIS A 62 -19.96 -11.96 8.44
CA HIS A 62 -20.43 -10.76 9.13
C HIS A 62 -20.50 -9.60 8.15
N ILE A 63 -21.66 -8.96 8.07
CA ILE A 63 -21.84 -7.74 7.29
C ILE A 63 -21.95 -6.56 8.25
N THR A 64 -21.17 -5.51 7.97
CA THR A 64 -21.36 -4.19 8.57
C THR A 64 -21.91 -3.22 7.53
N ASN A 65 -22.18 -1.98 7.93
CA ASN A 65 -22.61 -0.93 7.00
C ASN A 65 -21.61 -0.68 5.85
N THR A 66 -20.37 -1.13 5.99
CA THR A 66 -19.29 -0.81 5.05
C THR A 66 -18.46 -2.01 4.61
N THR A 67 -18.62 -3.19 5.23
CA THR A 67 -17.76 -4.35 4.98
C THR A 67 -18.53 -5.67 4.92
N PHE A 68 -17.98 -6.61 4.18
CA PHE A 68 -18.36 -8.02 4.15
C PHE A 68 -17.15 -8.82 4.62
N ASP A 69 -17.23 -9.39 5.82
CA ASP A 69 -16.13 -10.05 6.52
C ASP A 69 -16.46 -11.53 6.75
N PHE A 70 -15.46 -12.41 6.68
CA PHE A 70 -15.64 -13.84 6.96
C PHE A 70 -14.37 -14.47 7.52
N ASP A 71 -14.54 -15.49 8.36
CA ASP A 71 -13.44 -16.22 8.98
C ASP A 71 -13.17 -17.53 8.24
N LEU A 72 -11.95 -17.72 7.74
CA LEU A 72 -11.56 -18.93 7.00
C LEU A 72 -11.72 -20.21 7.83
N CYS A 73 -11.54 -20.14 9.15
CA CYS A 73 -11.68 -21.29 10.04
C CYS A 73 -13.13 -21.74 10.23
N SER A 74 -14.10 -20.88 9.93
CA SER A 74 -15.53 -21.16 10.05
C SER A 74 -16.10 -21.82 8.79
N LEU A 75 -15.36 -21.80 7.68
CA LEU A 75 -15.76 -22.40 6.41
C LEU A 75 -15.45 -23.90 6.37
N ASP A 76 -16.26 -24.65 5.61
CA ASP A 76 -15.98 -26.04 5.35
C ASP A 76 -14.82 -26.22 4.33
N ARG A 77 -14.21 -27.40 4.34
CA ARG A 77 -13.07 -27.70 3.47
C ARG A 77 -13.42 -27.60 1.98
N SER A 78 -14.68 -27.84 1.61
CA SER A 78 -15.16 -27.73 0.23
C SER A 78 -15.14 -26.27 -0.25
N THR A 79 -15.69 -25.36 0.56
CA THR A 79 -15.71 -23.92 0.29
C THR A 79 -14.30 -23.36 0.21
N VAL A 80 -13.41 -23.73 1.13
CA VAL A 80 -11.99 -23.29 1.09
C VAL A 80 -11.32 -23.72 -0.23
N ARG A 81 -11.58 -24.94 -0.71
CA ARG A 81 -11.02 -25.40 -2.00
C ARG A 81 -11.57 -24.62 -3.19
N LYS A 82 -12.86 -24.28 -3.20
CA LYS A 82 -13.46 -23.42 -4.24
C LYS A 82 -12.89 -22.01 -4.21
N LEU A 83 -12.74 -21.43 -3.01
CA LEU A 83 -12.14 -20.12 -2.81
C LEU A 83 -10.70 -20.09 -3.33
N GLN A 84 -9.90 -21.11 -3.01
CA GLN A 84 -8.56 -21.28 -3.55
C GLN A 84 -8.57 -21.36 -5.09
N SER A 85 -9.48 -22.13 -5.69
CA SER A 85 -9.59 -22.23 -7.14
C SER A 85 -9.91 -20.90 -7.82
N TYR A 86 -10.74 -20.04 -7.21
CA TYR A 86 -11.05 -18.72 -7.76
C TYR A 86 -9.82 -17.80 -7.75
N LEU A 87 -9.01 -17.86 -6.69
CA LEU A 87 -7.79 -17.06 -6.56
C LEU A 87 -6.63 -17.55 -7.44
N GLU A 88 -6.55 -18.86 -7.70
CA GLU A 88 -5.55 -19.42 -8.62
C GLU A 88 -5.89 -19.10 -10.08
N THR A 89 -7.18 -18.96 -10.41
CA THR A 89 -7.64 -18.66 -11.78
C THR A 89 -7.45 -17.18 -12.13
N SER A 90 -7.42 -16.28 -11.14
CA SER A 90 -7.23 -14.84 -11.36
C SER A 90 -5.79 -14.43 -11.69
N GLY A 91 -4.84 -15.39 -11.79
CA GLY A 91 -3.52 -15.15 -12.35
C GLY A 91 -2.51 -14.51 -11.39
N LEU A 92 -2.73 -14.58 -10.08
CA LEU A 92 -1.83 -14.07 -9.05
C LEU A 92 -0.64 -15.02 -8.76
N SER A 93 0.00 -15.55 -9.81
CA SER A 93 1.19 -16.42 -9.75
C SER A 93 2.47 -15.64 -10.07
#